data_AF-G4FLY0-F1
#
_entry.id   AF-G4FLY0-F1
#
_cell.length_a   1.000
_cell.length_b   1.000
_cell.length_c   1.000
_cell.angle_alpha   90.00
_cell.angle_beta   90.00
_cell.angle_gamma   90.00
#
_symmetry.space_group_name_H-M   'P 1'
#
loop_
_entity.id
_entity.type
_entity.pdbx_description
1 polymer ?
#
loop_
_entity_poly.entity_id
_entity_poly.type
_entity_poly.pdbx_seq_one_letter_code
_entity_poly.pdbx_strand_id
1 'polypeptide(L)' 'MGECCYRNDSSKMVILKCIGESQFFCEKVLMPSEVYFFEAPDEARLEIWLLNGGEPMLHITAEAREYALISHRRLADP' A
#
# COMPACT_ATOMS: atom_id res chain seq x y z
N MET A 1 8.66 8.17 6.71
CA MET A 1 8.68 6.88 6.02
C MET A 1 8.51 5.80 7.07
N GLY A 2 7.39 5.09 7.00
CA GLY A 2 7.01 4.05 7.94
C GLY A 2 6.76 2.72 7.23
N GLU A 3 6.77 1.64 7.99
CA GLU A 3 6.43 0.31 7.50
C GLU A 3 4.91 0.20 7.30
N CYS A 4 4.49 -0.21 6.12
CA CYS A 4 3.09 -0.38 5.72
C CYS A 4 2.82 -1.85 5.38
N CYS A 5 1.55 -2.25 5.48
CA CYS A 5 1.11 -3.60 5.12
C CYS A 5 -0.23 -3.56 4.38
N TYR A 6 -0.30 -4.28 3.25
CA TYR A 6 -1.54 -4.53 2.55
C TYR A 6 -1.73 -6.04 2.31
N ARG A 7 -2.93 -6.54 2.57
CA ARG A 7 -3.36 -7.90 2.23
C ARG A 7 -4.39 -7.83 1.12
N ASN A 8 -4.17 -8.60 0.06
CA ASN A 8 -5.18 -8.76 -0.98
C ASN A 8 -6.25 -9.77 -0.54
N ASP A 9 -7.32 -9.29 0.10
CA ASP A 9 -8.45 -10.14 0.51
C ASP A 9 -9.43 -10.45 -0.65
N SER A 10 -9.15 -9.96 -1.87
CA SER A 10 -9.96 -10.28 -3.04
C SER A 10 -9.60 -11.65 -3.63
N SER A 11 -10.53 -12.23 -4.40
CA SER A 11 -10.29 -13.45 -5.20
C SER A 11 -9.56 -13.17 -6.51
N LYS A 12 -9.07 -11.93 -6.71
CA LYS A 12 -8.51 -11.42 -7.95
C LYS A 12 -7.09 -10.92 -7.71
N MET A 13 -6.30 -10.81 -8.76
CA MET A 13 -5.01 -10.12 -8.63
C MET A 13 -5.26 -8.61 -8.49
N VAL A 14 -4.40 -7.93 -7.74
CA VAL A 14 -4.40 -6.47 -7.66
C VAL A 14 -3.03 -5.90 -7.98
N ILE A 15 -2.99 -4.66 -8.47
CA ILE A 15 -1.77 -3.86 -8.53
C ILE A 15 -1.85 -2.84 -7.40
N LEU A 16 -0.90 -2.90 -6.49
CA LEU A 16 -0.66 -1.84 -5.51
C LEU A 16 0.36 -0.87 -6.09
N LYS A 17 0.03 0.42 -6.10
CA LYS A 17 0.96 1.50 -6.44
C LYS A 17 1.03 2.46 -5.26
N CYS A 18 2.23 2.79 -4.80
CA CYS A 18 2.48 3.81 -3.79
C CYS A 18 3.33 4.91 -4.41
N ILE A 19 2.79 6.13 -4.43
CA ILE A 19 3.31 7.28 -5.18
C ILE A 19 3.51 8.41 -4.18
N GLY A 20 4.76 8.67 -3.81
CA GLY A 20 5.12 9.75 -2.90
C GLY A 20 5.57 10.99 -3.67
N GLU A 21 5.65 12.11 -2.96
CA GLU A 21 6.34 13.28 -3.47
C GLU A 21 7.84 12.98 -3.64
N SER A 22 8.54 13.73 -4.49
CA SER A 22 10.01 13.68 -4.62
C SER A 22 10.60 12.30 -4.95
N GLN A 23 10.10 11.66 -6.03
CA GLN A 23 10.66 10.43 -6.65
C GLN A 23 10.40 9.11 -5.92
N PHE A 24 9.57 9.07 -4.87
CA PHE A 24 9.18 7.81 -4.27
C PHE A 24 8.11 7.11 -5.12
N PHE A 25 8.41 5.90 -5.59
CA PHE A 25 7.46 5.05 -6.30
C PHE A 25 7.69 3.58 -5.97
N CYS A 26 6.63 2.88 -5.59
CA CYS A 26 6.61 1.43 -5.40
C CYS A 26 5.40 0.84 -6.11
N GLU A 27 5.60 -0.22 -6.89
CA GLU A 27 4.52 -0.94 -7.57
C GLU A 27 4.70 -2.44 -7.39
N LYS A 28 3.61 -3.15 -7.07
CA LYS A 28 3.62 -4.61 -6.99
C LYS A 28 2.28 -5.21 -7.40
N VAL A 29 2.35 -6.30 -8.17
CA VAL A 29 1.22 -7.20 -8.38
C VAL A 29 1.11 -8.15 -7.19
N LEU A 30 -0.09 -8.27 -6.64
CA LEU A 30 -0.43 -9.13 -5.52
C LEU A 30 -1.44 -10.19 -5.91
N MET A 31 -1.10 -11.45 -5.67
CA MET A 31 -1.98 -12.59 -5.86
C MET A 31 -3.11 -12.60 -4.81
N PRO A 32 -4.22 -13.31 -5.06
CA PRO A 32 -5.24 -13.51 -4.03
C PRO A 32 -4.62 -14.01 -2.72
N SER A 33 -5.01 -13.42 -1.60
CA SER A 33 -4.51 -13.70 -0.24
C SER A 33 -3.03 -13.36 0.04
N GLU A 34 -2.30 -12.79 -0.93
CA GLU A 34 -0.92 -12.34 -0.71
C GLU A 34 -0.89 -11.14 0.25
N VAL A 35 0.11 -11.14 1.14
CA VAL A 35 0.42 -10.03 2.04
C VAL A 35 1.70 -9.37 1.56
N TYR A 36 1.70 -8.04 1.49
CA TYR A 36 2.86 -7.27 1.09
C TYR A 36 3.19 -6.19 2.12
N PHE A 37 4.45 -6.23 2.56
CA PHE A 37 5.08 -5.26 3.43
C PHE A 37 5.95 -4.34 2.59
N PHE A 38 5.80 -3.03 2.79
CA PHE A 38 6.53 -2.01 2.06
C PHE A 38 6.77 -0.79 2.94
N GLU A 39 7.84 -0.04 2.67
CA GLU A 39 8.08 1.24 3.33
C GLU A 39 7.54 2.37 2.45
N ALA A 40 6.87 3.36 3.04
CA ALA A 40 6.39 4.53 2.31
C ALA A 40 6.36 5.80 3.18
N PRO A 41 6.51 7.00 2.61
CA PRO A 41 6.12 8.26 3.27
C PRO A 41 4.64 8.24 3.63
N ASP A 42 4.27 8.86 4.76
CA ASP A 42 2.92 8.77 5.33
C ASP A 42 1.86 9.39 4.38
N GLU A 43 2.26 10.47 3.73
CA GLU A 43 1.50 11.26 2.75
C GLU A 43 1.51 10.66 1.33
N ALA A 44 2.24 9.56 1.10
CA ALA A 44 2.27 8.94 -0.22
C ALA A 44 0.88 8.42 -0.61
N ARG A 45 0.49 8.66 -1.86
CA ARG A 45 -0.77 8.17 -2.41
C ARG A 45 -0.66 6.68 -2.70
N LEU A 46 -1.52 5.89 -2.06
CA LEU A 46 -1.70 4.48 -2.36
C LEU A 46 -2.88 4.31 -3.33
N GLU A 47 -2.68 3.51 -4.37
CA GLU A 47 -3.70 3.11 -5.32
C GLU A 47 -3.75 1.58 -5.42
N ILE A 48 -4.94 1.01 -5.31
CA ILE A 48 -5.18 -0.43 -5.53
C ILE A 48 -6.03 -0.61 -6.78
N TRP A 49 -5.48 -1.34 -7.76
CA TRP A 49 -6.12 -1.59 -9.05
C TRP A 49 -6.51 -3.06 -9.19
N LEU A 50 -7.77 -3.37 -9.47
CA LEU A 50 -8.25 -4.73 -9.68
C LEU A 50 -7.92 -5.23 -11.08
N LEU A 51 -7.42 -6.47 -11.17
CA LEU A 51 -7.20 -7.18 -12.43
C LEU A 51 -8.29 -8.24 -12.64
N ASN A 52 -9.36 -7.85 -13.35
CA ASN A 52 -10.56 -8.67 -13.55
C ASN A 52 -10.67 -9.29 -14.96
N GLY A 53 -9.54 -9.50 -15.63
CA GLY A 53 -9.48 -10.08 -16.99
C GLY A 53 -9.77 -9.08 -18.12
N GLY A 54 -10.11 -7.83 -17.78
CA GLY A 54 -10.17 -6.69 -18.69
C GLY A 54 -9.12 -5.63 -18.32
N GLU A 55 -9.42 -4.37 -18.62
CA GLU A 55 -8.56 -3.24 -18.22
C GLU A 55 -8.44 -3.15 -16.69
N PRO A 56 -7.26 -2.79 -16.14
CA PRO A 56 -7.09 -2.52 -14.72
C PRO A 56 -8.06 -1.43 -14.25
N MET A 57 -8.80 -1.71 -13.19
CA MET A 57 -9.77 -0.77 -12.63
C MET A 57 -9.29 -0.24 -11.28
N LEU A 58 -9.13 1.08 -11.16
CA LEU A 58 -8.83 1.70 -9.87
C LEU A 58 -9.99 1.44 -8.90
N HIS A 59 -9.68 0.80 -7.78
CA HIS A 59 -10.66 0.39 -6.78
C HIS A 59 -10.55 1.20 -5.50
N ILE A 60 -9.33 1.50 -5.05
CA ILE A 60 -9.06 2.22 -3.82
C ILE A 60 -8.00 3.29 -4.08
N THR A 61 -8.22 4.46 -3.52
CA THR A 61 -7.20 5.50 -3.34
C THR A 61 -7.18 5.88 -1.86
N ALA A 62 -6.00 5.90 -1.25
CA ALA A 62 -5.81 6.20 0.16
C ALA A 62 -4.43 6.84 0.39
N GLU A 63 -4.17 7.32 1.60
CA GLU A 63 -2.82 7.69 2.01
C GLU A 63 -2.10 6.50 2.65
N ALA A 64 -0.78 6.38 2.45
CA ALA A 64 0.00 5.26 2.96
C ALA A 64 -0.07 5.13 4.49
N ARG A 65 -0.25 6.24 5.22
CA ARG A 65 -0.47 6.25 6.69
C ARG A 65 -1.64 5.38 7.15
N GLU A 66 -2.64 5.18 6.29
CA GLU A 66 -3.81 4.34 6.61
C GLU A 66 -3.45 2.85 6.64
N TYR A 67 -2.32 2.48 6.02
CA TYR A 67 -1.78 1.13 5.94
C TYR A 67 -0.51 0.96 6.78
N ALA A 68 -0.12 1.99 7.55
CA ALA A 68 1.04 1.92 8.42
C ALA A 68 0.83 0.86 9.50
N LEU A 69 1.80 -0.05 9.62
CA LEU A 69 1.93 -0.87 10.82
C LEU A 69 2.21 0.08 11.97
N ILE A 70 1.42 -0.01 13.04
CA ILE A 70 1.61 0.79 14.24
C ILE A 70 2.94 0.35 14.89
N SER A 71 4.06 0.87 14.42
CA SER A 71 5.32 0.79 15.13
C SER A 71 5.20 1.77 16.28
N HIS A 72 5.24 1.22 17.50
CA HIS A 72 5.26 1.90 18.78
C HIS A 72 5.45 3.41 18.70
N ARG A 73 4.44 4.19 19.16
CA ARG A 73 4.69 5.53 19.69
C ARG A 73 5.99 5.44 20.47
N ARG A 74 7.02 6.17 20.04
CA ARG A 74 8.23 6.39 20.83
C ARG A 74 7.77 6.57 22.28
N LEU A 75 8.16 5.64 23.15
CA LEU A 75 8.32 5.97 24.55
C LEU A 75 9.15 7.24 24.52
N ALA A 76 8.53 8.36 24.91
CA ALA A 76 9.26 9.60 25.09
C ALA A 76 10.43 9.28 26.01
N ASP A 77 11.65 9.49 25.53
CA ASP A 77 12.83 9.53 26.39
C ASP A 77 12.53 10.50 27.55
N PRO A 78 12.65 10.08 28.81
CA PRO A 78 12.75 11.02 29.92
C PRO A 78 14.10 11.75 29.91
#